data_AF-A0A939MK78-F1
#
_entry.id   AF-A0A939MK78-F1
#
_cell.length_a   1.000
_cell.length_b   1.000
_cell.length_c   1.000
_cell.angle_alpha   90.00
_cell.angle_beta   90.00
_cell.angle_gamma   90.00
#
_symmetry.space_group_name_H-M   'P 1'
#
loop_
_entity.id
_entity.type
_entity.pdbx_description
1 polymer ?
#
loop_
_entity_poly.entity_id
_entity_poly.type
_entity_poly.pdbx_seq_one_letter_code
_entity_poly.pdbx_strand_id
1 'polypeptide(L)'
;MRFFLRGRLEQAKQRKLHLYTQFGEITDDEDIEIALLVANRNEGREFKASVTVDVAAFNEARARLMVKIALGLGHRVLGPEWTLGPGGMMLRSHLFPGEKDLNFGSLKGTIDANVPPVVAEIVGLANNRHVMAVLPIGKSTCAFISLFGGQVGTAVVDLGYDSRRKFNRAVNKGERLDCAFSIPLDVSGARPLETRSIHELANNANLKGILPESRAAAERLLR
;
A
#
# COMPACT_ATOMS: atom_id res chain seq x y z
N MET A 1 -8.60 -6.71 -21.75
CA MET A 1 -9.72 -7.56 -21.28
C MET A 1 -9.33 -9.04 -21.18
N ARG A 2 -8.74 -9.64 -22.22
CA ARG A 2 -8.22 -11.02 -22.22
C ARG A 2 -7.35 -11.38 -21.00
N PHE A 3 -6.36 -10.54 -20.67
CA PHE A 3 -5.50 -10.73 -19.50
C PHE A 3 -6.27 -10.81 -18.17
N PHE A 4 -7.33 -10.00 -18.04
CA PHE A 4 -8.16 -9.96 -16.83
C PHE A 4 -9.05 -11.21 -16.71
N LEU A 5 -9.67 -11.66 -17.82
CA LEU A 5 -10.49 -12.88 -17.84
C LEU A 5 -9.65 -14.12 -17.56
N ARG A 6 -8.43 -14.21 -18.10
CA ARG A 6 -7.48 -15.28 -17.75
C ARG A 6 -7.16 -15.30 -16.27
N GLY A 7 -6.78 -14.14 -15.70
CA GLY A 7 -6.50 -14.05 -14.27
C GLY A 7 -7.70 -14.42 -13.38
N ARG A 8 -8.94 -14.13 -13.84
CA ARG A 8 -10.16 -14.52 -13.12
C ARG A 8 -10.48 -16.00 -13.26
N LEU A 9 -10.29 -16.59 -14.43
CA LEU A 9 -10.46 -18.02 -14.66
C LEU A 9 -9.46 -18.83 -13.82
N GLU A 10 -8.20 -18.41 -13.73
CA GLU A 10 -7.20 -19.05 -12.87
C GLU A 10 -7.59 -18.98 -11.39
N GLN A 11 -8.08 -17.83 -10.92
CA GLN A 11 -8.58 -17.68 -9.55
C GLN A 11 -9.80 -18.55 -9.28
N ALA A 12 -10.71 -18.66 -10.26
CA ALA A 12 -11.90 -19.49 -10.15
C ALA A 12 -11.51 -20.98 -10.03
N LYS A 13 -10.61 -21.46 -10.90
CA LYS A 13 -10.06 -22.83 -10.85
C LYS A 13 -9.39 -23.15 -9.51
N GLN A 14 -8.54 -22.26 -9.01
CA GLN A 14 -7.88 -22.44 -7.71
C GLN A 14 -8.85 -22.54 -6.54
N ARG A 15 -9.99 -21.86 -6.63
CA ARG A 15 -11.02 -21.81 -5.57
C ARG A 15 -12.18 -22.76 -5.79
N LYS A 16 -12.13 -23.62 -6.83
CA LYS A 16 -13.23 -24.48 -7.26
C LYS A 16 -14.53 -23.70 -7.48
N LEU A 17 -14.41 -22.52 -8.06
CA LEU A 17 -15.52 -21.66 -8.46
C LEU A 17 -15.67 -21.72 -9.97
N HIS A 18 -16.89 -21.52 -10.44
CA HIS A 18 -17.25 -21.54 -11.86
C HIS A 18 -17.41 -20.10 -12.36
N LEU A 19 -16.91 -19.82 -13.55
CA LEU A 19 -16.99 -18.50 -14.17
C LEU A 19 -18.07 -18.53 -15.24
N TYR A 20 -19.07 -17.66 -15.16
CA TYR A 20 -20.19 -17.66 -16.11
C TYR A 20 -20.27 -16.36 -16.88
N THR A 21 -20.71 -16.49 -18.13
CA THR A 21 -21.23 -15.40 -18.97
C THR A 21 -22.71 -15.64 -19.23
N GLN A 22 -23.38 -14.66 -19.83
CA GLN A 22 -24.74 -14.85 -20.36
C GLN A 22 -24.85 -15.94 -21.45
N PHE A 23 -23.72 -16.45 -21.96
CA PHE A 23 -23.65 -17.46 -23.00
C PHE A 23 -23.23 -18.85 -22.50
N GLY A 24 -22.88 -18.99 -21.22
CA GLY A 24 -22.41 -20.24 -20.65
C GLY A 24 -21.21 -20.07 -19.71
N GLU A 25 -20.72 -21.21 -19.21
CA GLU A 25 -19.54 -21.28 -18.36
C GLU A 25 -18.26 -21.06 -19.18
N ILE A 26 -17.28 -20.33 -18.62
CA ILE A 26 -15.93 -20.22 -19.17
C ILE A 26 -15.05 -21.23 -18.43
N THR A 27 -14.54 -22.20 -19.15
CA THR A 27 -13.71 -23.28 -18.61
C THR A 27 -12.27 -23.20 -19.08
N ASP A 28 -12.00 -22.60 -20.24
CA ASP A 28 -10.67 -22.50 -20.82
C ASP A 28 -10.42 -21.18 -21.59
N ASP A 29 -9.26 -21.14 -22.26
CA ASP A 29 -8.85 -19.99 -23.06
C ASP A 29 -9.64 -19.85 -24.37
N GLU A 30 -10.16 -20.95 -24.92
CA GLU A 30 -10.98 -20.94 -26.14
C GLU A 30 -12.34 -20.31 -25.84
N ASP A 31 -12.93 -20.63 -24.68
CA ASP A 31 -14.13 -19.99 -24.16
C ASP A 31 -13.95 -18.48 -23.94
N ILE A 32 -12.76 -18.06 -23.49
CA ILE A 32 -12.42 -16.62 -23.37
C ILE A 32 -12.41 -15.96 -24.74
N GLU A 33 -11.81 -16.59 -25.75
CA GLU A 33 -11.77 -16.04 -27.10
C GLU A 33 -13.16 -16.01 -27.73
N ILE A 34 -13.99 -17.03 -27.53
CA ILE A 34 -15.39 -17.07 -27.98
C ILE A 34 -16.21 -15.98 -27.27
N ALA A 35 -16.05 -15.80 -25.96
CA ALA A 35 -16.74 -14.74 -25.22
C ALA A 35 -16.35 -13.35 -25.73
N LEU A 36 -15.08 -13.13 -26.07
CA LEU A 36 -14.58 -11.89 -26.67
C LEU A 36 -15.05 -11.71 -28.12
N LEU A 37 -15.09 -12.79 -28.92
CA LEU A 37 -15.59 -12.79 -30.30
C LEU A 37 -17.10 -12.54 -30.38
N VAL A 38 -17.88 -13.10 -29.46
CA VAL A 38 -19.33 -12.87 -29.35
C VAL A 38 -19.61 -11.47 -28.83
N ALA A 39 -18.79 -10.96 -27.91
CA ALA A 39 -18.84 -9.55 -27.50
C ALA A 39 -18.54 -8.62 -28.68
N ASN A 40 -17.52 -8.92 -29.50
CA ASN A 40 -17.17 -8.16 -30.70
C ASN A 40 -18.22 -8.29 -31.83
N ARG A 41 -18.81 -9.47 -32.08
CA ARG A 41 -19.86 -9.64 -33.10
C ARG A 41 -21.16 -8.94 -32.72
N ASN A 42 -21.41 -8.76 -31.43
CA ASN A 42 -22.51 -7.94 -30.95
C ASN A 42 -22.23 -6.43 -31.03
N GLU A 43 -21.10 -5.96 -31.60
CA GLU A 43 -20.77 -4.53 -31.80
C GLU A 43 -21.65 -3.79 -32.83
N GLY A 44 -22.77 -4.37 -33.28
CA GLY A 44 -23.92 -3.59 -33.73
C GLY A 44 -24.74 -2.97 -32.58
N ARG A 45 -24.51 -3.42 -31.34
CA ARG A 45 -25.15 -2.98 -30.10
C ARG A 45 -24.13 -3.09 -28.96
N GLU A 46 -23.40 -1.98 -28.76
CA GLU A 46 -22.58 -1.62 -27.60
C GLU A 46 -22.54 -2.67 -26.46
N PHE A 47 -21.36 -3.22 -26.18
CA PHE A 47 -21.10 -3.98 -24.95
C PHE A 47 -21.32 -3.08 -23.72
N LYS A 48 -22.56 -3.04 -23.21
CA LYS A 48 -22.93 -2.35 -21.97
C LYS A 48 -22.73 -3.28 -20.79
N ALA A 49 -21.49 -3.59 -20.46
CA ALA A 49 -21.19 -4.07 -19.11
C ALA A 49 -21.27 -2.88 -18.15
N SER A 50 -22.42 -2.70 -17.49
CA SER A 50 -22.52 -1.76 -16.38
C SER A 50 -21.90 -2.41 -15.14
N VAL A 51 -20.67 -2.03 -14.81
CA VAL A 51 -20.10 -2.36 -13.49
C VAL A 51 -20.62 -1.34 -12.51
N THR A 52 -21.65 -1.70 -11.75
CA THR A 52 -22.09 -0.90 -10.60
C THR A 52 -21.13 -1.16 -9.45
N VAL A 53 -20.16 -0.26 -9.27
CA VAL A 53 -19.28 -0.28 -8.09
C VAL A 53 -19.91 0.59 -7.02
N ASP A 54 -20.17 0.01 -5.85
CA ASP A 54 -20.38 0.81 -4.65
C ASP A 54 -19.04 1.45 -4.27
N VAL A 55 -18.89 2.71 -4.65
CA VAL A 55 -17.67 3.49 -4.42
C VAL A 55 -17.39 3.66 -2.93
N ALA A 56 -18.43 3.75 -2.09
CA ALA A 56 -18.27 3.89 -0.65
C ALA A 56 -17.73 2.60 -0.04
N ALA A 57 -18.34 1.45 -0.37
CA ALA A 57 -17.87 0.15 0.10
C ALA A 57 -16.45 -0.17 -0.41
N PHE A 58 -16.12 0.19 -1.65
CA PHE A 58 -14.77 0.05 -2.19
C PHE A 58 -13.75 0.90 -1.42
N ASN A 59 -14.05 2.18 -1.17
CA ASN A 59 -13.18 3.07 -0.42
C ASN A 59 -12.97 2.60 1.02
N GLU A 60 -14.02 2.08 1.66
CA GLU A 60 -13.91 1.49 2.99
C GLU A 60 -13.01 0.26 3.00
N ALA A 61 -13.20 -0.67 2.06
CA ALA A 61 -12.35 -1.86 1.93
C ALA A 61 -10.88 -1.47 1.67
N ARG A 62 -10.65 -0.46 0.82
CA ARG A 62 -9.33 0.12 0.56
C ARG A 62 -8.72 0.71 1.82
N ALA A 63 -9.46 1.50 2.59
CA ALA A 63 -9.00 2.06 3.86
C ALA A 63 -8.61 0.97 4.86
N ARG A 64 -9.48 -0.03 5.06
CA ARG A 64 -9.21 -1.18 5.93
C ARG A 64 -7.95 -1.94 5.50
N LEU A 65 -7.73 -2.12 4.20
CA LEU A 65 -6.49 -2.71 3.68
C LEU A 65 -5.26 -1.89 4.07
N MET A 66 -5.28 -0.57 3.88
CA MET A 66 -4.17 0.31 4.25
C MET A 66 -3.87 0.25 5.74
N VAL A 67 -4.89 0.21 6.60
CA VAL A 67 -4.71 0.11 8.06
C VAL A 67 -4.10 -1.25 8.46
N LYS A 68 -4.51 -2.36 7.81
CA LYS A 68 -3.89 -3.68 8.04
C LYS A 68 -2.42 -3.68 7.68
N ILE A 69 -2.07 -3.11 6.53
CA ILE A 69 -0.67 -2.99 6.10
C ILE A 69 0.11 -2.10 7.08
N ALA A 70 -0.45 -0.95 7.48
CA ALA A 70 0.17 -0.05 8.46
C ALA A 70 0.45 -0.75 9.80
N LEU A 71 -0.49 -1.57 10.30
CA LEU A 71 -0.30 -2.36 11.51
C LEU A 71 0.84 -3.37 11.37
N GLY A 72 0.89 -4.10 10.25
CA GLY A 72 1.97 -5.06 9.97
C GLY A 72 3.34 -4.39 9.83
N LEU A 73 3.40 -3.24 9.14
CA LEU A 73 4.62 -2.44 9.00
C LEU A 73 5.10 -1.89 10.34
N GLY A 74 4.19 -1.31 11.13
CA GLY A 74 4.49 -0.82 12.46
C GLY A 74 5.00 -1.94 13.37
N HIS A 75 4.40 -3.13 13.32
CA HIS A 75 4.89 -4.29 14.07
C HIS A 75 6.32 -4.65 13.66
N ARG A 76 6.59 -4.70 12.36
CA ARG A 76 7.90 -5.06 11.82
C ARG A 76 9.00 -4.07 12.21
N VAL A 77 8.72 -2.77 12.24
CA VAL A 77 9.73 -1.72 12.50
C VAL A 77 9.80 -1.32 13.98
N LEU A 78 8.64 -1.14 14.62
CA LEU A 78 8.56 -0.67 15.99
C LEU A 78 8.58 -1.82 17.00
N GLY A 79 8.12 -3.00 16.61
CA GLY A 79 8.14 -4.22 17.41
C GLY A 79 6.81 -4.54 18.10
N PRO A 80 6.77 -5.66 18.85
CA PRO A 80 5.57 -6.10 19.56
C PRO A 80 5.13 -5.13 20.65
N GLU A 81 6.06 -4.45 21.33
CA GLU A 81 5.73 -3.47 22.37
C GLU A 81 4.84 -2.34 21.84
N TRP A 82 5.11 -1.83 20.64
CA TRP A 82 4.24 -0.86 19.99
C TRP A 82 2.90 -1.49 19.56
N THR A 83 2.94 -2.69 18.99
CA THR A 83 1.77 -3.38 18.42
C THR A 83 0.70 -3.67 19.48
N LEU A 84 1.15 -4.08 20.66
CA LEU A 84 0.31 -4.39 21.81
C LEU A 84 0.09 -3.17 22.73
N GLY A 85 0.88 -2.11 22.55
CA GLY A 85 0.73 -0.83 23.25
C GLY A 85 -0.36 0.07 22.66
N PRO A 86 -0.47 1.32 23.17
CA PRO A 86 -1.55 2.25 22.81
C PRO A 86 -1.64 2.57 21.30
N GLY A 87 -0.50 2.79 20.64
CA GLY A 87 -0.47 3.11 19.20
C GLY A 87 -0.97 1.96 18.33
N GLY A 88 -0.51 0.73 18.58
CA GLY A 88 -1.02 -0.46 17.88
C GLY A 88 -2.46 -0.81 18.24
N MET A 89 -2.89 -0.55 19.48
CA MET A 89 -4.29 -0.69 19.90
C MET A 89 -5.21 0.21 19.07
N MET A 90 -4.86 1.48 18.87
CA MET A 90 -5.64 2.42 18.06
C MET A 90 -5.96 1.84 16.67
N LEU A 91 -4.96 1.29 15.97
CA LEU A 91 -5.16 0.69 14.65
C LEU A 91 -6.00 -0.60 14.71
N ARG A 92 -5.76 -1.45 15.73
CA ARG A 92 -6.52 -2.69 15.92
C ARG A 92 -8.01 -2.41 16.17
N SER A 93 -8.34 -1.44 17.02
CA SER A 93 -9.73 -1.07 17.30
C SER A 93 -10.47 -0.52 16.07
N HIS A 94 -9.77 0.18 15.17
CA HIS A 94 -10.37 0.66 13.91
C HIS A 94 -10.56 -0.48 12.88
N LEU A 95 -9.76 -1.55 12.94
CA LEU A 95 -9.91 -2.72 12.08
C LEU A 95 -11.00 -3.67 12.56
N PHE A 96 -11.16 -3.77 13.87
CA PHE A 96 -12.07 -4.69 14.54
C PHE A 96 -12.82 -3.92 15.64
N PRO A 97 -13.74 -3.00 15.29
CA PRO A 97 -14.47 -2.24 16.28
C PRO A 97 -15.34 -3.17 17.11
N GLY A 98 -15.05 -3.30 18.41
CA GLY A 98 -15.98 -3.88 19.38
C GLY A 98 -17.06 -2.89 19.79
N GLU A 99 -18.20 -3.37 20.30
CA GLU A 99 -19.31 -2.51 20.79
C GLU A 99 -18.90 -1.51 21.88
N LYS A 100 -17.74 -1.71 22.54
CA LYS A 100 -17.22 -0.86 23.64
C LYS A 100 -16.04 0.03 23.23
N ASP A 101 -15.55 -0.03 22.00
CA ASP A 101 -14.25 0.56 21.60
C ASP A 101 -14.35 1.98 20.98
N LEU A 102 -15.43 2.72 21.23
CA LEU A 102 -15.70 4.00 20.56
C LEU A 102 -14.83 5.19 21.02
N ASN A 103 -13.89 5.02 21.95
CA ASN A 103 -13.15 6.13 22.57
C ASN A 103 -11.68 6.29 22.14
N PHE A 104 -11.21 5.62 21.08
CA PHE A 104 -9.79 5.72 20.65
C PHE A 104 -9.43 6.96 19.82
N GLY A 105 -10.33 7.95 19.72
CA GLY A 105 -10.16 9.11 18.86
C GLY A 105 -10.20 8.72 17.36
N SER A 106 -10.01 9.70 16.47
CA SER A 106 -9.98 9.45 15.04
C SER A 106 -8.59 8.99 14.59
N LEU A 107 -8.55 7.91 13.79
CA LEU A 107 -7.35 7.55 13.04
C LEU A 107 -6.98 8.69 12.10
N LYS A 108 -5.75 9.21 12.23
CA LYS A 108 -5.24 10.26 11.36
C LYS A 108 -4.50 9.66 10.17
N GLY A 109 -4.80 10.13 8.98
CA GLY A 109 -4.13 9.71 7.77
C GLY A 109 -4.84 10.17 6.50
N THR A 110 -4.25 9.82 5.37
CA THR A 110 -4.82 10.02 4.04
C THR A 110 -4.52 8.79 3.18
N ILE A 111 -5.38 8.47 2.21
CA ILE A 111 -5.20 7.34 1.28
C ILE A 111 -4.76 7.83 -0.11
N ASP A 112 -4.94 9.12 -0.38
CA ASP A 112 -4.60 9.77 -1.63
C ASP A 112 -3.67 10.97 -1.32
N ALA A 113 -2.55 10.67 -0.66
CA ALA A 113 -1.52 11.65 -0.33
C ALA A 113 -0.86 12.17 -1.61
N ASN A 114 -0.75 13.49 -1.73
CA ASN A 114 0.17 14.09 -2.67
C ASN A 114 1.60 13.93 -2.10
N VAL A 115 2.42 13.10 -2.74
CA VAL A 115 3.78 12.81 -2.27
C VAL A 115 4.75 13.72 -3.00
N PRO A 116 5.48 14.62 -2.30
CA PRO A 116 6.49 15.45 -2.93
C PRO A 116 7.52 14.59 -3.68
N PRO A 117 7.99 15.00 -4.88
CA PRO A 117 8.95 14.22 -5.67
C PRO A 117 10.21 13.82 -4.88
N VAL A 118 10.70 14.72 -4.03
CA VAL A 118 11.82 14.47 -3.12
C VAL A 118 11.54 13.29 -2.19
N VAL A 119 10.36 13.25 -1.58
CA VAL A 119 9.96 12.16 -0.68
C VAL A 119 9.79 10.87 -1.46
N ALA A 120 9.13 10.93 -2.62
CA ALA A 120 8.94 9.79 -3.52
C ALA A 120 10.28 9.16 -3.90
N GLU A 121 11.29 9.96 -4.22
CA GLU A 121 12.62 9.48 -4.54
C GLU A 121 13.34 8.86 -3.33
N ILE A 122 13.27 9.50 -2.15
CA ILE A 122 13.86 8.96 -0.92
C ILE A 122 13.28 7.58 -0.60
N VAL A 123 11.95 7.45 -0.62
CA VAL A 123 11.30 6.16 -0.36
C VAL A 123 11.39 5.20 -1.55
N GLY A 124 11.92 5.62 -2.69
CA GLY A 124 12.11 4.79 -3.89
C GLY A 124 10.80 4.39 -4.57
N LEU A 125 9.83 5.31 -4.63
CA LEU A 125 8.57 5.13 -5.34
C LEU A 125 8.83 4.87 -6.84
N ALA A 126 8.27 3.78 -7.35
CA ALA A 126 8.43 3.38 -8.76
C ALA A 126 7.21 2.59 -9.25
N ASN A 127 6.87 2.74 -10.53
CA ASN A 127 5.67 2.15 -11.13
C ASN A 127 5.61 0.61 -11.06
N ASN A 128 6.76 -0.05 -11.07
CA ASN A 128 6.89 -1.51 -11.08
C ASN A 128 6.99 -2.12 -9.68
N ARG A 129 6.61 -1.42 -8.60
CA ARG A 129 6.84 -1.89 -7.21
C ARG A 129 5.70 -1.52 -6.26
N HIS A 130 5.53 -2.33 -5.22
CA HIS A 130 4.94 -1.84 -3.97
C HIS A 130 6.04 -1.19 -3.15
N VAL A 131 5.75 -0.04 -2.55
CA VAL A 131 6.70 0.71 -1.72
C VAL A 131 6.03 1.05 -0.40
N MET A 132 6.70 0.70 0.69
CA MET A 132 6.20 0.88 2.04
C MET A 132 7.31 1.40 2.93
N ALA A 133 7.01 2.29 3.86
CA ALA A 133 7.99 2.76 4.83
C ALA A 133 7.35 3.13 6.16
N VAL A 134 8.12 3.09 7.24
CA VAL A 134 7.74 3.62 8.55
C VAL A 134 8.78 4.65 8.93
N LEU A 135 8.37 5.91 9.06
CA LEU A 135 9.27 7.02 9.31
C LEU A 135 8.69 7.98 10.35
N PRO A 136 9.53 8.57 11.23
CA PRO A 136 9.09 9.63 12.12
C PRO A 136 8.87 10.92 11.33
N ILE A 137 7.72 11.57 11.52
CA ILE A 137 7.37 12.88 10.97
C ILE A 137 6.94 13.77 12.13
N GLY A 138 7.77 14.76 12.47
CA GLY A 138 7.49 15.57 13.65
C GLY A 138 7.48 14.69 14.92
N LYS A 139 6.44 14.84 15.74
CA LYS A 139 6.21 14.05 16.97
C LYS A 139 5.39 12.77 16.71
N SER A 140 5.10 12.46 15.45
CA SER A 140 4.35 11.26 15.06
C SER A 140 5.22 10.32 14.24
N THR A 141 4.81 9.07 14.15
CA THR A 141 5.41 8.06 13.27
C THR A 141 4.35 7.64 12.29
N CYS A 142 4.67 7.68 11.00
CA CYS A 142 3.72 7.38 9.96
C CYS A 142 4.16 6.16 9.17
N ALA A 143 3.20 5.34 8.75
CA ALA A 143 3.37 4.36 7.70
C ALA A 143 3.04 5.02 6.35
N PHE A 144 4.00 5.02 5.43
CA PHE A 144 3.83 5.34 4.03
C PHE A 144 3.56 4.05 3.26
N ILE A 145 2.52 4.01 2.44
CA ILE A 145 2.11 2.82 1.70
C ILE A 145 1.71 3.24 0.28
N SER A 146 2.43 2.74 -0.71
CA SER A 146 2.12 2.94 -2.11
C SER A 146 2.10 1.59 -2.81
N LEU A 147 0.92 1.17 -3.26
CA LEU A 147 0.74 -0.12 -3.92
C LEU A 147 0.68 0.07 -5.44
N PHE A 148 1.27 -0.85 -6.20
CA PHE A 148 1.25 -0.81 -7.67
C PHE A 148 1.80 0.51 -8.21
N GLY A 149 2.92 0.97 -7.66
CA GLY A 149 3.49 2.27 -8.01
C GLY A 149 2.64 3.49 -7.68
N GLY A 150 1.64 3.34 -6.79
CA GLY A 150 0.73 4.41 -6.41
C GLY A 150 -0.57 4.47 -7.22
N GLN A 151 -0.80 3.53 -8.14
CA GLN A 151 -2.04 3.47 -8.94
C GLN A 151 -3.31 3.31 -8.08
N VAL A 152 -3.20 2.75 -6.88
CA VAL A 152 -4.32 2.57 -5.94
C VAL A 152 -4.41 3.72 -4.92
N GLY A 153 -3.64 4.79 -5.14
CA GLY A 153 -3.40 5.85 -4.18
C GLY A 153 -2.13 5.59 -3.37
N THR A 154 -1.67 6.64 -2.69
CA THR A 154 -0.59 6.55 -1.72
C THR A 154 -1.11 6.95 -0.36
N ALA A 155 -1.07 5.99 0.58
CA ALA A 155 -1.56 6.20 1.92
C ALA A 155 -0.44 6.64 2.86
N VAL A 156 -0.79 7.55 3.77
CA VAL A 156 0.01 7.92 4.93
C VAL A 156 -0.87 7.72 6.16
N VAL A 157 -0.47 6.80 7.04
CA VAL A 157 -1.25 6.42 8.23
C VAL A 157 -0.45 6.74 9.48
N ASP A 158 -1.01 7.52 10.39
CA ASP A 158 -0.43 7.81 11.70
C ASP A 158 -0.46 6.55 12.59
N LEU A 159 0.68 6.18 13.17
CA LEU A 159 0.86 5.00 14.03
C LEU A 159 0.66 5.29 15.53
N GLY A 160 0.26 6.52 15.89
CA GLY A 160 -0.05 6.94 17.24
C GLY A 160 1.14 6.87 18.20
N TYR A 161 2.37 7.02 17.68
CA TYR A 161 3.59 6.77 18.44
C TYR A 161 4.71 7.73 18.04
N ASP A 162 5.49 8.22 19.01
CA ASP A 162 6.70 9.01 18.75
C ASP A 162 7.94 8.09 18.74
N SER A 163 8.34 7.64 17.55
CA SER A 163 9.51 6.79 17.37
C SER A 163 10.81 7.56 17.20
N ARG A 164 10.81 8.90 17.29
CA ARG A 164 11.98 9.74 16.96
C ARG A 164 13.22 9.33 17.74
N ARG A 165 13.08 9.02 19.04
CA ARG A 165 14.20 8.53 19.86
C ARG A 165 14.80 7.23 19.33
N LYS A 166 13.95 6.29 18.87
CA LYS A 166 14.38 5.00 18.30
C LYS A 166 15.17 5.21 17.01
N PHE A 167 14.63 6.03 16.09
CA PHE A 167 15.31 6.33 14.82
C PHE A 167 16.60 7.13 15.02
N ASN A 168 16.60 8.16 15.87
CA ASN A 168 17.81 8.94 16.17
C ASN A 168 18.89 8.07 16.80
N ARG A 169 18.52 7.15 17.70
CA ARG A 169 19.46 6.18 18.25
C ARG A 169 20.07 5.31 17.14
N ALA A 170 19.24 4.79 16.24
CA ALA A 170 19.72 3.97 15.14
C ALA A 170 20.70 4.71 14.23
N VAL A 171 20.40 5.98 13.92
CA VAL A 171 21.29 6.86 13.16
C VAL A 171 22.60 7.11 13.93
N ASN A 172 22.52 7.59 15.17
CA ASN A 172 23.70 8.02 15.93
C ASN A 172 24.61 6.87 16.37
N LYS A 173 24.06 5.68 16.59
CA LYS A 173 24.80 4.50 17.05
C LYS A 173 25.15 3.52 15.93
N GLY A 174 24.77 3.82 14.68
CA GLY A 174 24.99 2.91 13.56
C GLY A 174 24.18 1.60 13.66
N GLU A 175 23.10 1.56 14.45
CA GLU A 175 22.29 0.35 14.56
C GLU A 175 21.47 0.19 13.27
N ARG A 176 21.46 -1.02 12.70
CA ARG A 176 20.63 -1.31 11.52
C ARG A 176 19.17 -1.32 11.93
N LEU A 177 18.40 -0.37 11.41
CA LEU A 177 16.95 -0.29 11.54
C LEU A 177 16.33 -0.28 10.15
N ASP A 178 15.84 -1.44 9.71
CA ASP A 178 15.08 -1.59 8.48
C ASP A 178 13.73 -0.86 8.63
N CYS A 179 13.48 0.12 7.77
CA CYS A 179 12.32 1.00 7.88
C CYS A 179 11.63 1.30 6.54
N ALA A 180 12.25 0.97 5.41
CA ALA A 180 11.61 0.98 4.10
C ALA A 180 11.65 -0.41 3.48
N PHE A 181 10.61 -0.71 2.72
CA PHE A 181 10.32 -2.01 2.15
C PHE A 181 9.82 -1.83 0.72
N SER A 182 10.24 -2.72 -0.16
CA SER A 182 9.73 -2.74 -1.53
C SER A 182 9.55 -4.16 -2.04
N ILE A 183 8.50 -4.35 -2.83
CA ILE A 183 8.18 -5.63 -3.47
C ILE A 183 8.09 -5.38 -4.97
N PRO A 184 9.00 -5.93 -5.79
CA PRO A 184 8.95 -5.75 -7.24
C PRO A 184 7.75 -6.50 -7.86
N LEU A 185 7.18 -5.94 -8.93
CA LEU A 185 5.99 -6.46 -9.63
C LEU A 185 6.33 -7.16 -10.94
N ASP A 186 7.51 -6.85 -11.49
CA ASP A 186 8.08 -7.36 -12.72
C ASP A 186 8.73 -8.74 -12.57
N VAL A 187 8.89 -9.23 -11.33
CA VAL A 187 9.40 -10.57 -11.05
C VAL A 187 8.29 -11.61 -11.16
N SER A 188 8.52 -12.63 -12.00
CA SER A 188 7.69 -13.82 -12.11
C SER A 188 7.92 -14.78 -10.93
N GLY A 189 6.84 -15.29 -10.32
CA GLY A 189 6.93 -16.23 -9.19
C GLY A 189 6.96 -15.56 -7.82
N ALA A 190 7.72 -16.12 -6.88
CA ALA A 190 7.84 -15.58 -5.53
C ALA A 190 8.58 -14.24 -5.54
N ARG A 191 7.89 -13.18 -5.12
CA ARG A 191 8.43 -11.82 -5.12
C ARG A 191 9.23 -11.58 -3.83
N PRO A 192 10.50 -11.14 -3.91
CA PRO A 192 11.28 -10.86 -2.73
C PRO A 192 10.77 -9.62 -2.00
N LEU A 193 10.89 -9.62 -0.68
CA LEU A 193 10.78 -8.40 0.12
C LEU A 193 12.16 -7.76 0.22
N GLU A 194 12.37 -6.67 -0.48
CA GLU A 194 13.58 -5.87 -0.33
C GLU A 194 13.43 -4.93 0.86
N THR A 195 14.46 -4.85 1.70
CA THR A 195 14.48 -3.98 2.87
C THR A 195 15.57 -2.93 2.72
N ARG A 196 15.29 -1.72 3.21
CA ARG A 196 16.24 -0.63 3.31
C ARG A 196 16.24 -0.08 4.72
N SER A 197 17.43 0.13 5.26
CA SER A 197 17.65 0.73 6.56
C SER A 197 17.56 2.26 6.52
N ILE A 198 17.35 2.87 7.69
CA ILE A 198 17.36 4.33 7.81
C ILE A 198 18.67 4.96 7.30
N HIS A 199 19.79 4.27 7.49
CA HIS A 199 21.11 4.69 7.01
C HIS A 199 21.19 4.67 5.50
N GLU A 200 20.71 3.60 4.86
CA GLU A 200 20.69 3.50 3.39
C GLU A 200 19.78 4.56 2.77
N LEU A 201 18.63 4.83 3.38
CA LEU A 201 17.74 5.91 2.93
C LEU A 201 18.42 7.28 3.04
N ALA A 202 19.04 7.58 4.19
CA ALA A 202 19.72 8.84 4.41
C ALA A 202 20.94 9.01 3.48
N ASN A 203 21.76 7.97 3.34
CA ASN A 203 22.95 7.99 2.48
C ASN A 203 22.57 8.16 1.00
N ASN A 204 21.55 7.44 0.52
CA ASN A 204 21.09 7.58 -0.87
C ASN A 204 20.52 8.98 -1.13
N ALA A 205 19.76 9.53 -0.17
CA ALA A 205 19.23 10.88 -0.27
C ALA A 205 20.36 11.94 -0.27
N ASN A 206 21.40 11.72 0.54
CA ASN A 206 22.57 12.60 0.62
C ASN A 206 23.41 12.56 -0.65
N LEU A 207 23.73 11.36 -1.15
CA LEU A 207 24.51 11.16 -2.39
C LEU A 207 23.86 11.82 -3.60
N LYS A 208 22.53 11.89 -3.61
CA LYS A 208 21.75 12.53 -4.66
C LYS A 208 21.50 14.03 -4.43
N GLY A 209 22.01 14.61 -3.33
CA GLY A 209 21.85 16.02 -3.01
C GLY A 209 20.40 16.44 -2.70
N ILE A 210 19.55 15.49 -2.28
CA ILE A 210 18.11 15.73 -2.07
C ILE A 210 17.79 16.03 -0.60
N LEU A 211 18.73 15.74 0.32
CA LEU A 211 18.57 16.13 1.70
C LEU A 211 18.67 17.66 1.82
N PRO A 212 17.71 18.31 2.49
CA PRO A 212 17.76 19.74 2.70
C PRO A 212 18.97 20.12 3.56
N GLU A 213 19.73 21.12 3.10
CA GLU A 213 20.93 21.63 3.79
C GLU A 213 20.63 22.25 5.17
N SER A 214 19.37 22.58 5.43
CA SER A 214 18.92 23.10 6.71
C SER A 214 17.46 22.75 7.00
N ARG A 215 17.06 22.86 8.26
CA ARG A 215 15.66 22.71 8.67
C ARG A 215 14.74 23.70 7.96
N ALA A 216 15.20 24.92 7.72
CA ALA A 216 14.42 25.94 6.98
C ALA A 216 14.21 25.54 5.52
N ALA A 217 15.22 24.93 4.88
CA ALA A 217 15.08 24.37 3.54
C ALA A 217 14.11 23.17 3.52
N ALA A 218 14.17 22.31 4.55
CA ALA A 218 13.25 21.19 4.70
C ALA A 218 11.79 21.64 4.81
N GLU A 219 11.52 22.68 5.59
CA GLU A 219 10.17 23.23 5.77
C GLU A 219 9.61 23.88 4.50
N ARG A 220 10.46 24.37 3.58
CA ARG A 220 10.03 24.88 2.27
C ARG A 220 9.67 23.76 1.29
N LEU A 221 10.38 22.64 1.33
CA LEU A 221 10.14 21.48 0.46
C LEU A 221 8.84 20.72 0.80
N LEU A 222 8.31 20.94 2.00
CA LEU A 222 7.10 20.29 2.52
C LEU A 222 5.83 21.17 2.40
N ARG A 223 5.94 22.39 1.86
CA ARG A 223 4.82 23.31 1.56
C ARG A 223 4.45 23.21 0.09
#